data_AF-A0A3B8PXR0-F1
#
_entry.id   AF-A0A3B8PXR0-F1
#
_cell.length_a   1.000
_cell.length_b   1.000
_cell.length_c   1.000
_cell.angle_alpha   90.00
_cell.angle_beta   90.00
_cell.angle_gamma   90.00
#
_symmetry.space_group_name_H-M   'P 1'
#
loop_
_entity.id
_entity.type
_entity.pdbx_description
1 polymer ?
#
loop_
_entity_poly.entity_id
_entity_poly.type
_entity_poly.pdbx_seq_one_letter_code
_entity_poly.pdbx_strand_id
1 'polypeptide(L)'
;MAWWRNEKMIRPVLSSCSLLSYGRDVVLSVAAVICLGGIVSAEQPAEAKKSAPAKPAVTAPVDSVLRRATEIVVKHVADGDLQGAWLQIDARGGTYDVVPLLDKSQVEKQVVAVERVFAEIKEQNSSAKFTLREPELRPVTELIASLQHELEASMDFPGVNITAAVFTIQDQASENLDVVMSLQGRISTEKQREEIRKFGVALMAKHTFWGRRQPGQAKAREYERAYIDISQLKKLRQSALFSSRMFSRGMQLFRNGDVAAAREHFRASMVESSDAVTRHYWLILCELQLGKTDRARNLLRVPLNRIRDGKLSYDVVLRSLERVQGPLRWKLIAMENSILLKAK
;
A
#
# COMPACT_ATOMS: atom_id res chain seq x y z
N MET A 1 -6.75 -34.21 -51.11
CA MET A 1 -5.90 -33.01 -50.96
C MET A 1 -5.10 -33.18 -49.66
N ALA A 2 -3.97 -33.87 -49.59
CA ALA A 2 -2.70 -33.84 -50.32
C ALA A 2 -1.76 -32.65 -49.96
N TRP A 3 -0.78 -32.96 -49.08
CA TRP A 3 0.61 -32.45 -48.97
C TRP A 3 0.83 -30.99 -48.46
N TRP A 4 1.84 -30.62 -47.65
CA TRP A 4 3.24 -31.05 -47.35
C TRP A 4 3.53 -30.88 -45.82
N ARG A 5 4.33 -31.64 -45.04
CA ARG A 5 5.72 -32.19 -45.03
C ARG A 5 6.90 -31.21 -44.80
N ASN A 6 7.55 -31.42 -43.64
CA ASN A 6 8.99 -31.32 -43.29
C ASN A 6 9.73 -29.98 -43.23
N GLU A 7 10.41 -29.74 -42.08
CA GLU A 7 11.85 -29.42 -41.86
C GLU A 7 12.02 -28.95 -40.39
N LYS A 8 13.08 -29.16 -39.61
CA LYS A 8 14.30 -29.96 -39.60
C LYS A 8 14.74 -30.03 -38.13
N MET A 9 15.14 -31.21 -37.70
CA MET A 9 15.71 -31.49 -36.38
C MET A 9 17.18 -31.03 -36.38
N ILE A 10 17.53 -30.09 -35.50
CA ILE A 10 18.93 -29.71 -35.25
C ILE A 10 19.26 -30.09 -33.80
N ARG A 11 20.16 -31.07 -33.65
CA ARG A 11 20.92 -31.29 -32.41
C ARG A 11 22.19 -30.44 -32.46
N PRO A 12 22.68 -29.96 -31.31
CA PRO A 12 24.10 -29.88 -31.08
C PRO A 12 24.53 -30.88 -29.99
N VAL A 13 25.70 -31.48 -30.22
CA VAL A 13 26.50 -32.28 -29.29
C VAL A 13 27.67 -31.40 -28.83
N LEU A 14 28.25 -31.75 -27.68
CA LEU A 14 29.53 -31.31 -27.07
C LEU A 14 29.42 -30.03 -26.20
N SER A 15 30.10 -29.88 -25.06
CA SER A 15 31.12 -30.68 -24.36
C SER A 15 31.08 -30.38 -22.85
N SER A 16 31.67 -31.27 -22.07
CA SER A 16 32.17 -30.97 -20.73
C SER A 16 33.38 -30.02 -20.79
N CYS A 17 33.38 -28.97 -19.97
CA CYS A 17 34.60 -28.37 -19.38
C CYS A 17 34.24 -27.57 -18.11
N SER A 18 35.21 -27.58 -17.21
CA SER A 18 35.25 -27.28 -15.78
C SER A 18 34.94 -25.85 -15.29
N LEU A 19 34.52 -25.80 -14.01
CA LEU A 19 34.78 -24.82 -12.93
C LEU A 19 35.12 -23.38 -13.35
N LEU A 20 34.29 -22.41 -12.92
CA LEU A 20 34.73 -21.08 -12.47
C LEU A 20 33.61 -20.36 -11.69
N SER A 21 33.94 -19.95 -10.46
CA SER A 21 33.33 -18.92 -9.60
C SER A 21 31.79 -18.80 -9.56
N TYR A 22 31.18 -19.27 -8.47
CA TYR A 22 29.85 -18.84 -8.03
C TYR A 22 29.86 -17.32 -7.76
N GLY A 23 29.48 -16.53 -8.76
CA GLY A 23 29.03 -15.16 -8.53
C GLY A 23 27.67 -15.23 -7.82
N ARG A 24 27.58 -14.67 -6.61
CA ARG A 24 26.27 -14.49 -5.96
C ARG A 24 25.48 -13.49 -6.81
N ASP A 25 24.40 -13.96 -7.43
CA ASP A 25 23.35 -13.07 -7.91
C ASP A 25 22.74 -12.39 -6.67
N VAL A 26 22.81 -11.06 -6.60
CA VAL A 26 22.20 -10.29 -5.53
C VAL A 26 20.98 -9.60 -6.12
N VAL A 27 19.79 -10.07 -5.75
CA VAL A 27 18.55 -9.38 -6.10
C VAL A 27 18.24 -8.39 -4.98
N LEU A 28 18.28 -7.09 -5.28
CA LEU A 28 17.94 -6.04 -4.32
C LEU A 28 16.75 -5.25 -4.86
N SER A 29 15.54 -5.61 -4.44
CA SER A 29 14.32 -4.90 -4.82
C SER A 29 14.03 -3.78 -3.82
N VAL A 30 14.32 -2.54 -4.20
CA VAL A 30 13.92 -1.36 -3.43
C VAL A 30 12.68 -0.77 -4.06
N ALA A 31 11.58 -0.81 -3.31
CA ALA A 31 10.39 -0.07 -3.65
C ALA A 31 10.00 0.82 -2.48
N ALA A 32 9.26 1.89 -2.75
CA ALA A 32 8.57 2.66 -1.73
C ALA A 32 7.27 3.25 -2.32
N VAL A 33 6.19 3.26 -1.54
CA VAL A 33 4.90 3.89 -1.89
C VAL A 33 4.68 5.04 -0.94
N ILE A 34 4.27 6.18 -1.46
CA ILE A 34 3.63 7.25 -0.70
C ILE A 34 2.21 7.45 -1.24
N CYS A 35 1.18 7.14 -0.43
CA CYS A 35 -0.21 7.49 -0.74
C CYS A 35 -0.57 8.76 0.02
N LEU A 36 -0.50 9.92 -0.63
CA LEU A 36 -0.81 11.19 0.01
C LEU A 36 -2.33 11.31 0.27
N GLY A 37 -2.78 10.87 1.44
CA GLY A 37 -4.00 11.38 2.08
C GLY A 37 -3.66 12.74 2.71
N GLY A 38 -4.15 13.83 2.11
CA GLY A 38 -3.85 15.25 2.39
C GLY A 38 -3.13 15.58 3.70
N ILE A 39 -1.90 16.10 3.61
CA ILE A 39 -1.13 16.64 4.73
C ILE A 39 -0.71 18.08 4.40
N VAL A 40 -0.97 18.97 5.37
CA VAL A 40 -0.46 20.35 5.43
C VAL A 40 1.01 20.29 5.83
N SER A 41 1.88 20.84 4.97
CA SER A 41 3.33 20.76 5.08
C SER A 41 3.91 21.85 6.01
N ALA A 42 4.98 21.50 6.74
CA ALA A 42 5.83 22.46 7.45
C ALA A 42 7.29 22.18 7.06
N GLU A 43 7.95 23.20 6.53
CA GLU A 43 9.32 23.19 5.99
C GLU A 43 10.42 23.14 7.06
N GLN A 44 11.56 22.55 6.71
CA GLN A 44 12.87 22.84 7.32
C GLN A 44 13.98 22.89 6.24
N PRO A 45 15.04 23.70 6.43
CA PRO A 45 15.97 24.10 5.36
C PRO A 45 17.23 23.25 5.24
N ALA A 46 17.91 23.43 4.10
CA ALA A 46 19.01 22.65 3.56
C ALA A 46 20.43 23.14 3.95
N GLU A 47 21.42 22.25 3.87
CA GLU A 47 22.86 22.58 3.92
C GLU A 47 23.65 22.02 2.72
N ALA A 48 24.75 22.72 2.41
CA ALA A 48 25.43 22.78 1.14
C ALA A 48 26.57 21.75 0.93
N LYS A 49 26.82 21.40 -0.35
CA LYS A 49 27.90 20.52 -0.82
C LYS A 49 29.17 21.29 -1.23
N LYS A 50 30.34 20.65 -1.08
CA LYS A 50 31.59 20.95 -1.82
C LYS A 50 32.21 19.64 -2.34
N SER A 51 32.78 19.69 -3.55
CA SER A 51 33.38 18.57 -4.30
C SER A 51 34.82 18.85 -4.73
N ALA A 52 35.66 17.81 -4.85
CA ALA A 52 36.88 17.75 -5.67
C ALA A 52 37.31 16.27 -5.88
N PRO A 53 38.35 15.94 -6.68
CA PRO A 53 38.26 15.48 -8.07
C PRO A 53 38.62 13.99 -8.29
N ALA A 54 38.42 13.52 -9.52
CA ALA A 54 38.39 12.11 -9.92
C ALA A 54 39.73 11.36 -9.90
N LYS A 55 39.67 10.10 -9.45
CA LYS A 55 40.68 9.04 -9.55
C LYS A 55 40.16 7.91 -10.48
N PRO A 56 41.05 7.06 -11.03
CA PRO A 56 40.74 6.17 -12.15
C PRO A 56 39.75 5.05 -11.78
N ALA A 57 39.03 4.56 -12.79
CA ALA A 57 37.88 3.67 -12.68
C ALA A 57 38.23 2.30 -12.10
N VAL A 58 38.08 2.19 -10.79
CA VAL A 58 37.89 0.92 -10.09
C VAL A 58 36.42 0.55 -10.25
N THR A 59 36.12 -0.67 -10.73
CA THR A 59 34.76 -1.22 -10.73
C THR A 59 34.23 -1.16 -9.29
N ALA A 60 33.27 -0.28 -9.07
CA ALA A 60 32.69 -0.08 -7.76
C ALA A 60 32.02 -1.39 -7.32
N PRO A 61 32.09 -1.79 -6.03
CA PRO A 61 31.43 -3.00 -5.56
C PRO A 61 29.96 -2.96 -5.94
N VAL A 62 29.40 -4.10 -6.36
CA VAL A 62 28.00 -4.27 -6.85
C VAL A 62 26.99 -3.57 -5.92
N ASP A 63 27.28 -3.56 -4.62
CA ASP A 63 26.50 -2.91 -3.57
C ASP A 63 26.39 -1.38 -3.74
N SER A 64 27.41 -0.72 -4.28
CA SER A 64 27.45 0.74 -4.41
C SER A 64 26.53 1.27 -5.53
N VAL A 65 26.40 0.53 -6.64
CA VAL A 65 25.50 0.89 -7.76
C VAL A 65 24.06 0.70 -7.35
N LEU A 66 23.72 -0.45 -6.74
CA LEU A 66 22.38 -0.71 -6.21
C LEU A 66 21.99 0.31 -5.13
N ARG A 67 22.92 0.65 -4.24
CA ARG A 67 22.69 1.67 -3.22
C ARG A 67 22.40 3.04 -3.81
N ARG A 68 23.13 3.49 -4.84
CA ARG A 68 22.83 4.76 -5.52
C ARG A 68 21.49 4.73 -6.23
N ALA A 69 21.19 3.65 -6.97
CA ALA A 69 19.89 3.49 -7.62
C ALA A 69 18.75 3.52 -6.59
N THR A 70 18.93 2.86 -5.45
CA THR A 70 18.03 2.89 -4.29
C THR A 70 17.84 4.30 -3.76
N GLU A 71 18.92 5.06 -3.56
CA GLU A 71 18.87 6.44 -3.08
C GLU A 71 18.08 7.35 -4.04
N ILE A 72 18.25 7.18 -5.36
CA ILE A 72 17.48 7.90 -6.40
C ILE A 72 16.00 7.55 -6.32
N VAL A 73 15.66 6.26 -6.25
CA VAL A 73 14.25 5.82 -6.11
C VAL A 73 13.62 6.37 -4.84
N VAL A 74 14.32 6.29 -3.70
CA VAL A 74 13.84 6.80 -2.40
C VAL A 74 13.59 8.30 -2.48
N LYS A 75 14.47 9.07 -3.15
CA LYS A 75 14.28 10.51 -3.38
C LYS A 75 12.99 10.79 -4.16
N HIS A 76 12.79 10.17 -5.33
CA HIS A 76 11.57 10.38 -6.12
C HIS A 76 10.30 9.93 -5.41
N VAL A 77 10.41 8.89 -4.57
CA VAL A 77 9.29 8.49 -3.72
C VAL A 77 9.00 9.58 -2.69
N ALA A 78 10.01 10.13 -2.01
CA ALA A 78 9.85 11.23 -1.05
C ALA A 78 9.27 12.49 -1.70
N ASP A 79 9.65 12.79 -2.93
CA ASP A 79 9.14 13.92 -3.73
C ASP A 79 7.71 13.67 -4.25
N GLY A 80 7.21 12.44 -4.14
CA GLY A 80 5.86 12.06 -4.56
C GLY A 80 5.71 11.84 -6.07
N ASP A 81 6.81 11.66 -6.80
CA ASP A 81 6.81 11.41 -8.25
C ASP A 81 6.33 9.99 -8.59
N LEU A 82 6.66 9.00 -7.74
CA LEU A 82 6.33 7.59 -7.95
C LEU A 82 5.06 7.15 -7.19
N GLN A 83 3.98 7.95 -7.23
CA GLN A 83 2.73 7.65 -6.52
C GLN A 83 2.13 6.29 -6.94
N GLY A 84 2.44 5.25 -6.16
CA GLY A 84 2.00 3.87 -6.42
C GLY A 84 2.76 3.16 -7.53
N ALA A 85 3.95 3.63 -7.93
CA ALA A 85 4.83 2.97 -8.89
C ALA A 85 6.08 2.43 -8.20
N TRP A 86 6.62 1.34 -8.72
CA TRP A 86 7.76 0.63 -8.13
C TRP A 86 8.78 0.27 -9.20
N LEU A 87 10.02 0.04 -8.75
CA LEU A 87 11.07 -0.54 -9.56
C LEU A 87 11.66 -1.74 -8.82
N GLN A 88 11.57 -2.91 -9.43
CA GLN A 88 12.36 -4.06 -9.03
C GLN A 88 13.67 -4.03 -9.82
N ILE A 89 14.81 -4.08 -9.13
CA ILE A 89 16.14 -4.04 -9.75
C ILE A 89 16.85 -5.37 -9.47
N ASP A 90 16.93 -6.21 -10.49
CA ASP A 90 17.62 -7.50 -10.42
C ASP A 90 19.05 -7.33 -10.96
N ALA A 91 20.07 -7.57 -10.14
CA ALA A 91 21.46 -7.55 -10.58
C ALA A 91 21.93 -8.97 -10.95
N ARG A 92 22.40 -9.16 -12.18
CA ARG A 92 22.98 -10.42 -12.68
C ARG A 92 24.23 -10.14 -13.51
N GLY A 93 25.38 -10.58 -13.02
CA GLY A 93 26.65 -10.45 -13.74
C GLY A 93 27.00 -9.02 -14.19
N GLY A 94 26.71 -8.01 -13.36
CA GLY A 94 26.96 -6.59 -13.69
C GLY A 94 25.94 -5.93 -14.63
N THR A 95 24.91 -6.67 -15.05
CA THR A 95 23.71 -6.12 -15.70
C THR A 95 22.59 -5.98 -14.68
N TYR A 96 21.84 -4.89 -14.75
CA TYR A 96 20.73 -4.57 -13.86
C TYR A 96 19.44 -4.51 -14.66
N ASP A 97 18.56 -5.49 -14.44
CA ASP A 97 17.24 -5.51 -15.03
C ASP A 97 16.27 -4.76 -14.12
N VAL A 98 15.67 -3.70 -14.65
CA VAL A 98 14.70 -2.86 -13.95
C VAL A 98 13.31 -3.23 -14.44
N VAL A 99 12.50 -3.83 -13.59
CA VAL A 99 11.09 -4.14 -13.86
C VAL A 99 10.22 -3.08 -13.20
N PRO A 100 9.52 -2.22 -13.96
CA PRO A 100 8.51 -1.36 -13.39
C PRO A 100 7.37 -2.21 -12.86
N LEU A 101 7.00 -2.02 -11.60
CA LEU A 101 5.73 -2.52 -11.11
C LEU A 101 4.79 -1.32 -11.04
N LEU A 102 3.65 -1.38 -11.71
CA LEU A 102 2.72 -0.25 -11.83
C LEU A 102 1.38 -0.59 -11.21
N ASP A 103 0.75 0.39 -10.59
CA ASP A 103 -0.65 0.29 -10.22
C ASP A 103 -1.52 0.36 -11.48
N LYS A 104 -2.36 -0.66 -11.65
CA LYS A 104 -3.32 -0.77 -12.75
C LYS A 104 -4.20 0.49 -12.88
N SER A 105 -4.47 1.21 -11.80
CA SER A 105 -5.32 2.39 -11.82
C SER A 105 -4.63 3.69 -12.27
N GLN A 106 -3.28 3.72 -12.34
CA GLN A 106 -2.49 4.93 -12.61
C GLN A 106 -1.39 4.73 -13.66
N VAL A 107 -1.44 3.66 -14.46
CA VAL A 107 -0.38 3.23 -15.39
C VAL A 107 0.18 4.40 -16.21
N GLU A 108 -0.68 5.20 -16.85
CA GLU A 108 -0.25 6.30 -17.74
C GLU A 108 0.62 7.34 -17.02
N LYS A 109 0.24 7.74 -15.80
CA LYS A 109 1.02 8.70 -15.00
C LYS A 109 2.32 8.09 -14.49
N GLN A 110 2.25 6.81 -14.12
CA GLN A 110 3.36 6.11 -13.49
C GLN A 110 4.46 5.71 -14.46
N VAL A 111 4.13 5.38 -15.72
CA VAL A 111 5.13 5.10 -16.77
C VAL A 111 6.05 6.30 -16.96
N VAL A 112 5.49 7.51 -17.09
CA VAL A 112 6.28 8.73 -17.29
C VAL A 112 7.21 9.00 -16.11
N ALA A 113 6.73 8.79 -14.88
CA ALA A 113 7.55 8.94 -13.69
C ALA A 113 8.68 7.90 -13.64
N VAL A 114 8.37 6.63 -13.92
CA VAL A 114 9.37 5.55 -13.95
C VAL A 114 10.44 5.78 -15.01
N GLU A 115 10.08 6.22 -16.21
CA GLU A 115 11.03 6.51 -17.28
C GLU A 115 12.02 7.62 -16.87
N ARG A 116 11.53 8.66 -16.18
CA ARG A 116 12.38 9.72 -15.62
C ARG A 116 13.36 9.18 -14.58
N VAL A 117 12.86 8.41 -13.61
CA VAL A 117 13.70 7.81 -12.56
C VAL A 117 14.74 6.88 -13.17
N PHE A 118 14.34 6.06 -14.15
CA PHE A 118 15.23 5.15 -14.84
C PHE A 118 16.32 5.88 -15.64
N ALA A 119 16.00 7.01 -16.27
CA ALA A 119 16.97 7.86 -16.93
C ALA A 119 18.00 8.42 -15.95
N GLU A 120 17.56 8.93 -14.78
CA GLU A 120 18.46 9.43 -13.72
C GLU A 120 19.35 8.31 -13.17
N ILE A 121 18.82 7.09 -12.96
CA ILE A 121 19.61 5.93 -12.55
C ILE A 121 20.72 5.62 -13.57
N LYS A 122 20.38 5.61 -14.87
CA LYS A 122 21.36 5.37 -15.94
C LYS A 122 22.44 6.44 -15.99
N GLU A 123 22.06 7.70 -15.88
CA GLU A 123 22.99 8.83 -15.91
C GLU A 123 23.98 8.78 -14.74
N GLN A 124 23.50 8.56 -13.52
CA GLN A 124 24.34 8.53 -12.32
C GLN A 124 25.17 7.25 -12.17
N ASN A 125 24.88 6.21 -12.96
CA ASN A 125 25.56 4.91 -12.90
C ASN A 125 26.05 4.47 -14.30
N SER A 126 26.72 5.37 -15.01
CA SER A 126 27.18 5.17 -16.40
C SER A 126 28.09 3.95 -16.64
N SER A 127 28.75 3.43 -15.60
CA SER A 127 29.57 2.22 -15.67
C SER A 127 28.77 0.91 -15.65
N ALA A 128 27.48 0.96 -15.33
CA ALA A 128 26.62 -0.20 -15.18
C ALA A 128 25.58 -0.27 -16.31
N LYS A 129 25.26 -1.49 -16.76
CA LYS A 129 24.28 -1.71 -17.82
C LYS A 129 22.90 -1.90 -17.23
N PHE A 130 22.00 -0.95 -17.44
CA PHE A 130 20.60 -1.04 -17.02
C PHE A 130 19.67 -1.35 -18.20
N THR A 131 18.80 -2.34 -18.04
CA THR A 131 17.76 -2.71 -19.00
C THR A 131 16.39 -2.49 -18.38
N LEU A 132 15.53 -1.68 -19.01
CA LEU A 132 14.14 -1.53 -18.57
C LEU A 132 13.33 -2.67 -19.18
N ARG A 133 12.67 -3.46 -18.34
CA ARG A 133 11.77 -4.53 -18.76
C ARG A 133 10.33 -4.02 -18.90
N GLU A 134 9.48 -4.86 -19.48
CA GLU A 134 8.06 -4.57 -19.57
C GLU A 134 7.45 -4.39 -18.17
N PRO A 135 6.56 -3.40 -17.99
CA PRO A 135 5.92 -3.15 -16.70
C PRO A 135 5.00 -4.29 -16.28
N GLU A 136 5.08 -4.69 -15.02
CA GLU A 136 4.14 -5.61 -14.40
C GLU A 136 3.06 -4.85 -13.64
N LEU A 137 1.79 -5.12 -13.93
CA LEU A 137 0.68 -4.48 -13.23
C LEU A 137 0.43 -5.19 -11.89
N ARG A 138 0.54 -4.46 -10.79
CA ARG A 138 0.32 -4.96 -9.42
C ARG A 138 -0.79 -4.14 -8.74
N PRO A 139 -1.83 -4.78 -8.17
CA PRO A 139 -2.97 -4.07 -7.55
C PRO A 139 -2.65 -3.61 -6.11
N VAL A 140 -1.50 -2.99 -5.87
CA VAL A 140 -1.08 -2.62 -4.50
C VAL A 140 -1.98 -1.54 -3.93
N THR A 141 -2.43 -0.57 -4.73
CA THR A 141 -3.39 0.45 -4.28
C THR A 141 -4.71 -0.19 -3.86
N GLU A 142 -5.17 -1.23 -4.56
CA GLU A 142 -6.36 -2.01 -4.16
C GLU A 142 -6.12 -2.75 -2.83
N LEU A 143 -4.92 -3.30 -2.63
CA LEU A 143 -4.54 -3.93 -1.35
C LEU A 143 -4.52 -2.90 -0.21
N ILE A 144 -3.88 -1.74 -0.38
CA ILE A 144 -3.81 -0.68 0.63
C ILE A 144 -5.21 -0.17 0.92
N ALA A 145 -6.02 0.08 -0.12
CA ALA A 145 -7.39 0.53 0.04
C ALA A 145 -8.23 -0.51 0.77
N SER A 146 -8.04 -1.80 0.48
CA SER A 146 -8.72 -2.90 1.18
C SER A 146 -8.27 -2.98 2.64
N LEU A 147 -6.97 -2.86 2.91
CA LEU A 147 -6.41 -2.87 4.26
C LEU A 147 -6.96 -1.70 5.06
N GLN A 148 -6.88 -0.48 4.54
CA GLN A 148 -7.40 0.73 5.18
C GLN A 148 -8.92 0.63 5.37
N HIS A 149 -9.67 0.13 4.39
CA HIS A 149 -11.11 -0.07 4.50
C HIS A 149 -11.50 -1.04 5.62
N GLU A 150 -10.80 -2.16 5.73
CA GLU A 150 -11.05 -3.14 6.80
C GLU A 150 -10.63 -2.61 8.19
N LEU A 151 -9.51 -1.89 8.27
CA LEU A 151 -9.08 -1.23 9.50
C LEU A 151 -10.09 -0.17 9.95
N GLU A 152 -10.64 0.63 9.02
CA GLU A 152 -11.71 1.60 9.29
C GLU A 152 -13.04 0.94 9.71
N ALA A 153 -13.35 -0.24 9.16
CA ALA A 153 -14.55 -0.99 9.51
C ALA A 153 -14.45 -1.64 10.90
N SER A 154 -13.23 -1.84 11.39
CA SER A 154 -12.98 -2.39 12.70
C SER A 154 -12.97 -1.32 13.78
N MET A 155 -13.84 -1.48 14.77
CA MET A 155 -13.80 -0.67 15.98
C MET A 155 -12.63 -1.04 16.92
N ASP A 156 -11.79 -2.03 16.58
CA ASP A 156 -10.58 -2.40 17.33
C ASP A 156 -9.32 -1.67 16.86
N PHE A 157 -9.38 -1.07 15.67
CA PHE A 157 -8.32 -0.22 15.12
C PHE A 157 -8.66 1.27 15.10
N PRO A 158 -9.29 1.82 16.15
CA PRO A 158 -9.76 3.17 16.06
C PRO A 158 -8.52 4.07 16.19
N GLY A 159 -8.41 5.09 15.33
CA GLY A 159 -7.18 5.87 15.27
C GLY A 159 -6.20 5.54 14.14
N VAL A 160 -6.38 4.40 13.47
CA VAL A 160 -5.40 3.92 12.50
C VAL A 160 -5.61 4.62 11.15
N ASN A 161 -4.53 5.17 10.61
CA ASN A 161 -4.52 5.77 9.28
C ASN A 161 -3.24 5.36 8.56
N ILE A 162 -3.36 4.49 7.56
CA ILE A 162 -2.27 4.08 6.69
C ILE A 162 -2.18 5.10 5.57
N THR A 163 -1.07 5.84 5.56
CA THR A 163 -0.76 6.81 4.50
C THR A 163 0.13 6.19 3.43
N ALA A 164 0.75 5.04 3.68
CA ALA A 164 1.62 4.43 2.69
C ALA A 164 1.88 2.96 2.98
N ALA A 165 2.23 2.20 1.94
CA ALA A 165 2.73 0.84 2.10
C ALA A 165 3.84 0.57 1.10
N VAL A 166 5.07 0.56 1.59
CA VAL A 166 6.26 0.25 0.84
C VAL A 166 6.37 -1.27 0.66
N PHE A 167 6.57 -1.74 -0.56
CA PHE A 167 6.79 -3.16 -0.83
C PHE A 167 8.29 -3.40 -1.07
N THR A 168 8.91 -4.41 -0.46
CA THR A 168 10.28 -4.81 -0.82
C THR A 168 10.36 -6.33 -0.91
N ILE A 169 11.15 -6.82 -1.87
CA ILE A 169 11.51 -8.24 -1.96
C ILE A 169 12.96 -8.33 -1.51
N GLN A 170 13.18 -8.99 -0.38
CA GLN A 170 14.51 -9.19 0.16
C GLN A 170 14.97 -10.60 -0.19
N ASP A 171 16.11 -10.69 -0.86
CA ASP A 171 16.81 -11.95 -1.08
C ASP A 171 17.59 -12.27 0.19
N GLN A 172 17.18 -13.29 0.93
CA GLN A 172 18.01 -13.82 2.00
C GLN A 172 19.10 -14.70 1.39
N ALA A 173 20.26 -14.82 2.05
CA ALA A 173 21.39 -15.59 1.53
C ALA A 173 21.10 -17.10 1.28
N SER A 174 19.91 -17.56 1.67
CA SER A 174 19.29 -18.86 1.35
C SER A 174 18.15 -18.60 0.38
N GLU A 175 17.97 -19.45 -0.64
CA GLU A 175 17.07 -19.43 -1.82
C GLU A 175 15.60 -18.93 -1.69
N ASN A 176 15.21 -18.45 -0.52
CA ASN A 176 13.89 -17.96 -0.16
C ASN A 176 13.85 -16.43 -0.28
N LEU A 177 12.91 -15.97 -1.12
CA LEU A 177 12.59 -14.55 -1.25
C LEU A 177 11.57 -14.18 -0.17
N ASP A 178 11.99 -13.29 0.73
CA ASP A 178 11.09 -12.70 1.71
C ASP A 178 10.38 -11.50 1.09
N VAL A 179 9.06 -11.49 1.21
CA VAL A 179 8.22 -10.38 0.79
C VAL A 179 7.87 -9.52 1.98
N VAL A 180 8.20 -8.24 1.89
CA VAL A 180 8.04 -7.26 2.95
C VAL A 180 7.05 -6.20 2.51
N MET A 181 6.01 -5.97 3.29
CA MET A 181 5.19 -4.76 3.15
C MET A 181 5.40 -3.86 4.37
N SER A 182 6.17 -2.78 4.22
CA SER A 182 6.38 -1.77 5.26
C SER A 182 5.28 -0.70 5.22
N LEU A 183 4.43 -0.68 6.23
CA LEU A 183 3.34 0.26 6.37
C LEU A 183 3.80 1.56 7.02
N GLN A 184 3.48 2.69 6.41
CA GLN A 184 3.66 4.02 6.97
C GLN A 184 2.29 4.63 7.30
N GLY A 185 2.25 5.37 8.39
CA GLY A 185 1.01 5.95 8.87
C GLY A 185 1.01 6.23 10.35
N ARG A 186 -0.19 6.24 10.91
CA ARG A 186 -0.45 6.58 12.30
C ARG A 186 -1.23 5.48 12.99
N ILE A 187 -0.88 5.23 14.26
CA ILE A 187 -1.60 4.33 15.17
C ILE A 187 -1.86 5.06 16.48
N SER A 188 -2.90 4.67 17.20
CA SER A 188 -3.22 5.26 18.51
C SER A 188 -2.52 4.54 19.66
N THR A 189 -2.40 3.21 19.58
CA THR A 189 -1.79 2.39 20.63
C THR A 189 -0.74 1.45 20.06
N GLU A 190 0.20 1.03 20.91
CA GLU A 190 1.25 0.08 20.48
C GLU A 190 0.67 -1.33 20.26
N LYS A 191 -0.39 -1.69 20.99
CA LYS A 191 -1.12 -2.95 20.80
C LYS A 191 -1.68 -3.09 19.38
N GLN A 192 -2.17 -1.99 18.81
CA GLN A 192 -2.66 -1.97 17.43
C GLN A 192 -1.58 -2.36 16.43
N ARG A 193 -0.29 -2.09 16.72
CA ARG A 193 0.79 -2.42 15.79
C ARG A 193 0.80 -3.92 15.48
N GLU A 194 0.87 -4.74 16.53
CA GLU A 194 0.87 -6.21 16.39
C GLU A 194 -0.42 -6.76 15.77
N GLU A 195 -1.57 -6.18 16.14
CA GLU A 195 -2.86 -6.56 15.58
C GLU A 195 -2.97 -6.21 14.08
N ILE A 196 -2.46 -5.04 13.64
CA ILE A 196 -2.38 -4.64 12.22
C ILE A 196 -1.47 -5.60 11.45
N ARG A 197 -0.32 -5.99 12.03
CA ARG A 197 0.59 -6.96 11.39
C ARG A 197 -0.13 -8.29 11.13
N LYS A 198 -0.77 -8.86 12.15
CA LYS A 198 -1.53 -10.12 12.02
C LYS A 198 -2.65 -9.98 10.99
N PHE A 199 -3.38 -8.87 11.06
CA PHE A 199 -4.51 -8.59 10.18
C PHE A 199 -4.06 -8.49 8.72
N GLY A 200 -3.01 -7.71 8.43
CA GLY A 200 -2.54 -7.53 7.07
C GLY A 200 -1.94 -8.82 6.48
N VAL A 201 -1.25 -9.66 7.27
CA VAL A 201 -0.78 -10.97 6.80
C VAL A 201 -1.96 -11.84 6.38
N ALA A 202 -3.03 -11.87 7.19
CA ALA A 202 -4.25 -12.60 6.86
C ALA A 202 -4.95 -12.04 5.60
N LEU A 203 -4.91 -10.72 5.40
CA LEU A 203 -5.47 -10.06 4.22
C LEU A 203 -4.65 -10.40 2.95
N MET A 204 -3.32 -10.34 3.03
CA MET A 204 -2.43 -10.74 1.94
C MET A 204 -2.66 -12.21 1.57
N ALA A 205 -2.78 -13.11 2.54
CA ALA A 205 -3.03 -14.53 2.27
C ALA A 205 -4.35 -14.79 1.50
N LYS A 206 -5.37 -13.95 1.65
CA LYS A 206 -6.64 -14.06 0.91
C LYS A 206 -6.56 -13.57 -0.52
N HIS A 207 -5.62 -12.68 -0.80
CA HIS A 207 -5.54 -12.01 -2.08
C HIS A 207 -4.81 -12.92 -3.09
N THR A 208 -5.44 -13.19 -4.24
CA THR A 208 -4.98 -14.18 -5.24
C THR A 208 -3.53 -13.98 -5.68
N PHE A 209 -3.15 -12.72 -5.77
CA PHE A 209 -1.81 -12.31 -6.18
C PHE A 209 -0.73 -12.57 -5.10
N TRP A 210 -1.09 -12.45 -3.82
CA TRP A 210 -0.14 -12.55 -2.70
C TRP A 210 -0.13 -13.94 -2.06
N GLY A 211 -1.27 -14.63 -2.07
CA GLY A 211 -1.49 -15.90 -1.39
C GLY A 211 -1.38 -17.16 -2.24
N ARG A 212 -1.14 -17.08 -3.57
CA ARG A 212 -1.06 -18.28 -4.43
C ARG A 212 0.06 -18.23 -5.47
N ARG A 213 0.70 -19.40 -5.65
CA ARG A 213 1.47 -19.76 -6.85
C ARG A 213 0.64 -19.40 -8.08
N GLN A 214 1.17 -18.58 -9.00
CA GLN A 214 0.52 -18.42 -10.30
C GLN A 214 0.56 -19.76 -11.04
N PRO A 215 -0.59 -20.39 -11.33
CA PRO A 215 -0.61 -21.66 -12.03
C PRO A 215 -0.09 -21.44 -13.46
N GLY A 216 0.97 -22.16 -13.83
CA GLY A 216 1.56 -22.12 -15.18
C GLY A 216 2.98 -21.57 -15.26
N GLN A 217 3.51 -20.94 -14.21
CA GLN A 217 4.93 -20.59 -14.14
C GLN A 217 5.68 -21.69 -13.37
N ALA A 218 6.28 -22.65 -14.09
CA ALA A 218 7.05 -23.77 -13.53
C ALA A 218 8.31 -23.34 -12.72
N LYS A 219 8.57 -22.03 -12.60
CA LYS A 219 9.62 -21.42 -11.78
C LYS A 219 9.12 -20.20 -10.99
N ALA A 220 7.82 -20.07 -10.73
CA ALA A 220 7.36 -19.05 -9.79
C ALA A 220 7.91 -19.41 -8.40
N ARG A 221 9.00 -18.72 -8.00
CA ARG A 221 9.59 -18.84 -6.67
C ARG A 221 8.48 -18.64 -5.66
N GLU A 222 8.26 -19.65 -4.84
CA GLU A 222 7.31 -19.57 -3.75
C GLU A 222 7.86 -18.52 -2.77
N TYR A 223 7.10 -17.44 -2.56
CA TYR A 223 7.43 -16.54 -1.45
C TYR A 223 7.17 -17.32 -0.18
N GLU A 224 8.23 -17.83 0.42
CA GLU A 224 8.12 -18.71 1.58
C GLU A 224 7.56 -17.93 2.78
N ARG A 225 7.80 -16.61 2.84
CA ARG A 225 7.32 -15.72 3.90
C ARG A 225 6.92 -14.35 3.35
N ALA A 226 5.67 -13.98 3.59
CA ALA A 226 5.21 -12.59 3.49
C ALA A 226 5.13 -12.01 4.90
N TYR A 227 5.80 -10.90 5.14
CA TYR A 227 5.75 -10.18 6.41
C TYR A 227 5.34 -8.73 6.22
N ILE A 228 4.69 -8.19 7.25
CA ILE A 228 4.34 -6.78 7.30
C ILE A 228 5.27 -6.10 8.28
N ASP A 229 6.12 -5.24 7.75
CA ASP A 229 6.85 -4.29 8.55
C ASP A 229 5.90 -3.15 8.95
N ILE A 230 5.93 -2.84 10.23
CA ILE A 230 5.07 -1.84 10.86
C ILE A 230 5.92 -0.83 11.62
N SER A 231 7.25 -0.89 11.50
CA SER A 231 8.19 0.00 12.18
C SER A 231 7.93 1.47 11.88
N GLN A 232 7.46 1.78 10.66
CA GLN A 232 7.19 3.13 10.20
C GLN A 232 5.83 3.69 10.63
N LEU A 233 5.01 2.92 11.35
CA LEU A 233 3.79 3.43 11.96
C LEU A 233 4.13 4.29 13.17
N LYS A 234 3.81 5.58 13.10
CA LYS A 234 4.05 6.54 14.18
C LYS A 234 2.89 6.54 15.15
N LYS A 235 3.18 6.45 16.45
CA LYS A 235 2.16 6.61 17.48
C LYS A 235 1.71 8.07 17.51
N LEU A 236 0.42 8.29 17.30
CA LEU A 236 -0.21 9.61 17.35
C LEU A 236 -0.56 9.96 18.79
N ARG A 237 -0.29 11.20 19.20
CA ARG A 237 -0.81 11.75 20.44
C ARG A 237 -2.24 12.25 20.18
N GLN A 238 -3.21 11.46 20.61
CA GLN A 238 -4.64 11.79 20.48
C GLN A 238 -4.96 13.16 21.11
N SER A 239 -5.72 13.98 20.39
CA SER A 239 -6.19 15.28 20.86
C SER A 239 -7.72 15.39 20.77
N ALA A 240 -8.39 15.35 21.91
CA ALA A 240 -9.85 15.47 21.99
C ALA A 240 -10.37 16.78 21.39
N LEU A 241 -9.63 17.88 21.57
CA LEU A 241 -9.97 19.18 21.02
C LEU A 241 -9.84 19.21 19.50
N PHE A 242 -8.77 18.64 18.94
CA PHE A 242 -8.60 18.54 17.49
C PHE A 242 -9.64 17.59 16.87
N SER A 243 -9.92 16.44 17.50
CA SER A 243 -11.00 15.54 17.08
C SER A 243 -12.35 16.24 17.05
N SER A 244 -12.68 17.03 18.08
CA SER A 244 -13.95 17.77 18.16
C SER A 244 -14.07 18.86 17.09
N ARG A 245 -12.96 19.56 16.78
CA ARG A 245 -12.91 20.53 15.68
C ARG A 245 -13.13 19.85 14.33
N MET A 246 -12.45 18.74 14.06
CA MET A 246 -12.60 17.97 12.82
C MET A 246 -14.03 17.44 12.66
N PHE A 247 -14.61 16.90 13.73
CA PHE A 247 -15.99 16.44 13.73
C PHE A 247 -16.98 17.58 13.43
N SER A 248 -16.81 18.73 14.11
CA SER A 248 -17.67 19.90 13.91
C SER A 248 -17.59 20.43 12.47
N ARG A 249 -16.38 20.43 11.89
CA ARG A 249 -16.18 20.80 10.48
C ARG A 249 -16.82 19.81 9.52
N GLY A 250 -16.68 18.51 9.78
CA GLY A 250 -17.36 17.45 9.01
C GLY A 250 -18.87 17.61 9.02
N MET A 251 -19.46 17.91 10.19
CA MET A 251 -20.89 18.20 10.33
C MET A 251 -21.34 19.41 9.50
N GLN A 252 -20.55 20.49 9.47
CA GLN A 252 -20.85 21.67 8.66
C GLN A 252 -20.82 21.34 7.16
N LEU A 253 -19.77 20.66 6.69
CA LEU A 253 -19.61 20.28 5.29
C LEU A 253 -20.72 19.33 4.83
N PHE A 254 -21.09 18.37 5.68
CA PHE A 254 -22.18 17.44 5.38
C PHE A 254 -23.51 18.18 5.17
N ARG A 255 -23.83 19.15 6.03
CA ARG A 255 -25.05 19.98 5.91
C ARG A 255 -25.03 20.86 4.65
N ASN A 256 -23.86 21.30 4.23
CA ASN A 256 -23.68 22.09 3.01
C ASN A 256 -23.71 21.23 1.74
N GLY A 257 -23.85 19.91 1.84
CA GLY A 257 -23.90 19.00 0.71
C GLY A 257 -22.52 18.54 0.21
N ASP A 258 -21.41 19.03 0.78
CA ASP A 258 -20.06 18.55 0.47
C ASP A 258 -19.74 17.29 1.29
N VAL A 259 -20.38 16.19 0.89
CA VAL A 259 -20.31 14.91 1.58
C VAL A 259 -18.92 14.28 1.47
N ALA A 260 -18.22 14.51 0.36
CA ALA A 260 -16.89 13.95 0.14
C ALA A 260 -15.88 14.59 1.10
N ALA A 261 -15.88 15.92 1.25
CA ALA A 261 -15.01 16.58 2.21
C ALA A 261 -15.42 16.26 3.66
N ALA A 262 -16.73 16.21 3.95
CA ALA A 262 -17.24 15.83 5.27
C ALA A 262 -16.70 14.45 5.71
N ARG A 263 -16.70 13.49 4.80
CA ARG A 263 -16.17 12.14 5.01
C ARG A 263 -14.71 12.17 5.49
N GLU A 264 -13.84 12.93 4.81
CA GLU A 264 -12.43 13.00 5.19
C GLU A 264 -12.24 13.65 6.58
N HIS A 265 -13.03 14.67 6.90
CA HIS A 265 -13.03 15.27 8.24
C HIS A 265 -13.54 14.32 9.33
N PHE A 266 -14.57 13.51 9.05
CA PHE A 266 -15.02 12.49 10.00
C PHE A 266 -13.96 11.41 10.22
N ARG A 267 -13.28 10.93 9.16
CA ARG A 267 -12.13 10.04 9.30
C ARG A 267 -11.04 10.64 10.17
N ALA A 268 -10.63 11.88 9.89
CA ALA A 268 -9.63 12.58 10.71
C ALA A 268 -10.06 12.69 12.18
N SER A 269 -11.35 12.92 12.44
CA SER A 269 -11.87 12.98 13.81
C SER A 269 -11.80 11.64 14.54
N MET A 270 -12.03 10.52 13.83
CA MET A 270 -11.93 9.16 14.37
C MET A 270 -10.48 8.73 14.61
N VAL A 271 -9.54 9.27 13.82
CA VAL A 271 -8.10 9.07 14.03
C VAL A 271 -7.66 9.59 15.41
N GLU A 272 -8.33 10.63 15.90
CA GLU A 272 -7.93 11.40 17.08
C GLU A 272 -8.75 11.09 18.33
N SER A 273 -9.96 10.56 18.17
CA SER A 273 -10.79 10.08 19.27
C SER A 273 -11.63 8.91 18.79
N SER A 274 -11.18 7.76 19.28
CA SER A 274 -11.42 6.44 18.73
C SER A 274 -12.73 5.81 19.26
N ASP A 275 -13.24 6.36 20.36
CA ASP A 275 -14.28 5.73 21.18
C ASP A 275 -15.71 6.23 20.91
N ALA A 276 -15.88 7.20 20.00
CA ALA A 276 -17.23 7.69 19.69
C ALA A 276 -17.87 6.88 18.55
N VAL A 277 -18.75 5.94 18.93
CA VAL A 277 -19.67 5.24 18.00
C VAL A 277 -20.41 6.23 17.09
N THR A 278 -20.76 7.41 17.61
CA THR A 278 -21.38 8.49 16.85
C THR A 278 -20.58 8.89 15.61
N ARG A 279 -19.24 8.97 15.71
CA ARG A 279 -18.38 9.34 14.56
C ARG A 279 -18.41 8.28 13.46
N HIS A 280 -18.43 7.00 13.85
CA HIS A 280 -18.59 5.90 12.89
C HIS A 280 -19.92 6.00 12.15
N TYR A 281 -21.03 6.32 12.84
CA TYR A 281 -22.33 6.50 12.19
C TYR A 281 -22.36 7.67 11.20
N TRP A 282 -21.70 8.79 11.52
CA TRP A 282 -21.58 9.89 10.56
C TRP A 282 -20.74 9.52 9.33
N LEU A 283 -19.69 8.71 9.50
CA LEU A 283 -18.95 8.16 8.37
C LEU A 283 -19.82 7.24 7.50
N ILE A 284 -20.62 6.36 8.11
CA ILE A 284 -21.58 5.47 7.43
C ILE A 284 -22.61 6.29 6.63
N LEU A 285 -23.13 7.38 7.20
CA LEU A 285 -24.05 8.28 6.52
C LEU A 285 -23.41 8.95 5.30
N CYS A 286 -22.14 9.36 5.39
CA CYS A 286 -21.41 9.89 4.24
C CYS A 286 -21.30 8.84 3.12
N GLU A 287 -20.94 7.61 3.46
CA GLU A 287 -20.82 6.52 2.48
C GLU A 287 -22.18 6.19 1.83
N LEU A 288 -23.27 6.17 2.60
CA LEU A 288 -24.64 6.00 2.07
C LEU A 288 -25.03 7.13 1.12
N GLN A 289 -24.74 8.39 1.49
CA GLN A 289 -25.09 9.55 0.69
C GLN A 289 -24.25 9.62 -0.61
N LEU A 290 -23.02 9.11 -0.59
CA LEU A 290 -22.17 8.93 -1.79
C LEU A 290 -22.54 7.70 -2.64
N GLY A 291 -23.59 6.94 -2.27
CA GLY A 291 -24.02 5.73 -2.98
C GLY A 291 -23.16 4.49 -2.73
N LYS A 292 -22.20 4.56 -1.81
CA LYS A 292 -21.24 3.48 -1.48
C LYS A 292 -21.83 2.50 -0.47
N THR A 293 -22.93 1.87 -0.86
CA THR A 293 -23.78 1.04 0.01
C THR A 293 -23.03 -0.15 0.64
N ASP A 294 -22.18 -0.83 -0.11
CA ASP A 294 -21.42 -1.98 0.42
C ASP A 294 -20.39 -1.56 1.45
N ARG A 295 -19.74 -0.41 1.24
CA ARG A 295 -18.80 0.18 2.21
C ARG A 295 -19.52 0.57 3.50
N ALA A 296 -20.64 1.28 3.39
CA ALA A 296 -21.48 1.62 4.53
C ALA A 296 -21.93 0.37 5.31
N ARG A 297 -22.35 -0.69 4.59
CA ARG A 297 -22.75 -1.96 5.21
C ARG A 297 -21.61 -2.60 6.01
N ASN A 298 -20.40 -2.61 5.45
CA ASN A 298 -19.22 -3.17 6.12
C ASN A 298 -18.86 -2.37 7.38
N LEU A 299 -18.86 -1.03 7.30
CA LEU A 299 -18.61 -0.15 8.45
C LEU A 299 -19.65 -0.33 9.58
N LEU A 300 -20.90 -0.66 9.24
CA LEU A 300 -22.00 -0.77 10.20
C LEU A 300 -22.04 -2.11 10.95
N ARG A 301 -21.45 -3.18 10.39
CA ARG A 301 -21.49 -4.54 10.97
C ARG A 301 -20.93 -4.58 12.40
N VAL A 302 -19.73 -4.03 12.62
CA VAL A 302 -19.05 -4.12 13.92
C VAL A 302 -19.78 -3.32 15.00
N PRO A 303 -20.17 -2.04 14.78
CA PRO A 303 -20.98 -1.29 15.74
C PRO A 303 -22.28 -1.99 16.11
N LEU A 304 -23.03 -2.52 15.14
CA LEU A 304 -24.31 -3.19 15.40
C LEU A 304 -24.13 -4.49 16.21
N ASN A 305 -23.12 -5.29 15.89
CA ASN A 305 -22.83 -6.49 16.68
C ASN A 305 -22.51 -6.12 18.13
N ARG A 306 -21.72 -5.07 18.37
CA ARG A 306 -21.42 -4.59 19.73
C ARG A 306 -22.64 -4.04 20.46
N ILE A 307 -23.54 -3.34 19.75
CA ILE A 307 -24.81 -2.88 20.32
C ILE A 307 -25.68 -4.08 20.73
N ARG A 308 -25.82 -5.07 19.84
CA ARG A 308 -26.58 -6.30 20.10
C ARG A 308 -26.03 -7.07 21.30
N ASP A 309 -24.71 -7.14 21.42
CA ASP A 309 -24.03 -7.81 22.54
C ASP A 309 -24.06 -6.96 23.84
N GLY A 310 -24.73 -5.79 23.85
CA GLY A 310 -24.83 -4.89 25.01
C GLY A 310 -23.54 -4.12 25.34
N LYS A 311 -22.51 -4.19 24.48
CA LYS A 311 -21.21 -3.54 24.67
C LYS A 311 -21.21 -2.06 24.30
N LEU A 312 -22.23 -1.59 23.57
CA LEU A 312 -22.40 -0.20 23.17
C LEU A 312 -23.86 0.22 23.35
N SER A 313 -24.10 1.41 23.89
CA SER A 313 -25.43 2.02 23.93
C SER A 313 -25.77 2.66 22.58
N TYR A 314 -26.94 2.32 22.04
CA TYR A 314 -27.47 2.92 20.81
C TYR A 314 -28.13 4.30 21.04
N ASP A 315 -28.47 4.65 22.29
CA ASP A 315 -29.19 5.89 22.62
C ASP A 315 -28.40 7.14 22.22
N VAL A 316 -27.07 7.10 22.40
CA VAL A 316 -26.18 8.20 22.01
C VAL A 316 -26.17 8.41 20.49
N VAL A 317 -26.27 7.31 19.73
CA VAL A 317 -26.38 7.35 18.27
C VAL A 317 -27.73 7.94 17.88
N LEU A 318 -28.83 7.46 18.49
CA LEU A 318 -30.18 7.96 18.21
C LEU A 318 -30.28 9.47 18.39
N ARG A 319 -29.82 10.00 19.53
CA ARG A 319 -29.81 11.45 19.80
C ARG A 319 -29.02 12.23 18.76
N SER A 320 -27.86 11.71 18.35
CA SER A 320 -27.07 12.36 17.31
C SER A 320 -27.74 12.34 15.94
N LEU A 321 -28.58 11.33 15.66
CA LEU A 321 -29.24 11.15 14.38
C LEU A 321 -30.63 11.79 14.30
N GLU A 322 -31.15 12.39 15.38
CA GLU A 322 -32.43 13.11 15.39
C GLU A 322 -32.54 14.17 14.29
N ARG A 323 -31.40 14.76 13.88
CA ARG A 323 -31.35 15.76 12.81
C ARG A 323 -31.25 15.16 11.41
N VAL A 324 -31.00 13.86 11.29
CA VAL A 324 -30.94 13.14 10.02
C VAL A 324 -32.31 12.54 9.78
N GLN A 325 -33.11 13.22 8.95
CA GLN A 325 -34.47 12.81 8.62
C GLN A 325 -34.61 12.49 7.14
N GLY A 326 -35.71 11.85 6.75
CA GLY A 326 -36.05 11.59 5.36
C GLY A 326 -35.30 10.38 4.74
N PRO A 327 -35.08 10.38 3.41
CA PRO A 327 -34.62 9.19 2.67
C PRO A 327 -33.32 8.57 3.18
N LEU A 328 -32.37 9.40 3.64
CA LEU A 328 -31.09 8.91 4.15
C LEU A 328 -31.26 8.13 5.46
N ARG A 329 -32.15 8.58 6.35
CA ARG A 329 -32.45 7.88 7.61
C ARG A 329 -33.11 6.52 7.33
N TRP A 330 -34.05 6.48 6.38
CA TRP A 330 -34.67 5.22 5.96
C TRP A 330 -33.66 4.24 5.35
N LYS A 331 -32.71 4.72 4.53
CA LYS A 331 -31.62 3.89 4.00
C LYS A 331 -30.77 3.28 5.13
N LEU A 332 -30.43 4.08 6.15
CA LEU A 332 -29.69 3.58 7.31
C LEU A 332 -30.48 2.52 8.07
N ILE A 333 -31.75 2.79 8.42
CA ILE A 333 -32.62 1.84 9.15
C ILE A 333 -32.79 0.53 8.37
N ALA A 334 -33.04 0.62 7.05
CA ALA A 334 -33.15 -0.56 6.20
C ALA A 334 -31.85 -1.39 6.20
N MET A 335 -30.69 -0.73 6.18
CA MET A 335 -29.40 -1.40 6.27
C MET A 335 -29.19 -2.06 7.65
N GLU A 336 -29.50 -1.36 8.74
CA GLU A 336 -29.43 -1.90 10.11
C GLU A 336 -30.29 -3.17 10.23
N ASN A 337 -31.54 -3.11 9.80
CA ASN A 337 -32.46 -4.25 9.80
C ASN A 337 -31.93 -5.41 8.96
N SER A 338 -31.39 -5.14 7.76
CA SER A 338 -30.85 -6.18 6.88
C SER A 338 -29.66 -6.93 7.49
N ILE A 339 -28.85 -6.26 8.30
CA ILE A 339 -27.70 -6.87 8.99
C ILE A 339 -28.20 -7.70 10.17
N LEU A 340 -29.11 -7.15 10.98
CA LEU A 340 -29.65 -7.82 12.16
C LEU A 340 -30.46 -9.07 11.82
N LEU A 341 -31.22 -9.05 10.70
CA LEU A 341 -32.00 -10.20 10.26
C LEU A 341 -31.13 -11.35 9.73
N LYS A 342 -30.01 -11.06 9.05
CA LYS A 342 -29.08 -12.08 8.54
C LYS A 342 -28.28 -12.80 9.63
N ALA A 343 -28.30 -12.28 10.85
CA ALA A 343 -27.55 -12.83 11.97
C ALA A 343 -28.39 -13.77 12.86
N LYS A 344 -29.68 -13.93 12.55
CA LYS A 344 -30.55 -14.98 13.08
C LYS A 344 -30.49 -16.18 12.14
#